data_AF-A0A6J4Q8Y1-F1
#
_entry.id   AF-A0A6J4Q8Y1-F1
#
_cell.length_a   1.000
_cell.length_b   1.000
_cell.length_c   1.000
_cell.angle_alpha   90.00
_cell.angle_beta   90.00
_cell.angle_gamma   90.00
#
_symmetry.space_group_name_H-M   'P 1'
#
loop_
_entity.id
_entity.type
_entity.pdbx_description
1 polymer ?
#
loop_
_entity_poly.entity_id
_entity_poly.type
_entity_poly.pdbx_seq_one_letter_code
_entity_poly.pdbx_strand_id
1 'polypeptide(L)'
;METLLAVGIGVGLASIAGVRAYLPLVLVGLFARLGLFTLPAPFGFLDDWLVIGVLAVLALLESGLDKIPALDPVLDYVQTPLRIVAGAVLFAVAVQEGINAGAIPELAVGAGVAGLVAVLKVILRPSANAASVGVSVSFLSLFEDAVALLGGVIAVLVPLVPLALVAFLLFFFFRVRRRRGRKYGGLRILGD
;
A
#
# COMPACT_ATOMS: atom_id res chain seq x y z
N MET A 1 2.77 -23.43 -2.38
CA MET A 1 2.85 -22.76 -1.06
C MET A 1 3.68 -21.50 -1.19
N GLU A 2 4.88 -21.59 -1.76
CA GLU A 2 5.79 -20.45 -1.97
C GLU A 2 5.17 -19.30 -2.77
N THR A 3 4.47 -19.61 -3.87
CA THR A 3 3.78 -18.59 -4.68
C THR A 3 2.70 -17.83 -3.91
N LEU A 4 1.97 -18.50 -3.01
CA LEU A 4 0.96 -17.86 -2.18
C LEU A 4 1.60 -16.87 -1.19
N LEU A 5 2.74 -17.25 -0.61
CA LEU A 5 3.50 -16.38 0.29
C LEU A 5 4.08 -15.18 -0.46
N ALA A 6 4.67 -15.41 -1.64
CA ALA A 6 5.19 -14.35 -2.51
C ALA A 6 4.12 -13.30 -2.87
N VAL A 7 2.93 -13.77 -3.27
CA VAL A 7 1.78 -12.90 -3.53
C VAL A 7 1.34 -12.17 -2.25
N GLY A 8 1.36 -12.83 -1.09
CA GLY A 8 1.04 -12.19 0.18
C GLY A 8 2.00 -11.06 0.56
N ILE A 9 3.31 -11.28 0.40
CA ILE A 9 4.34 -10.24 0.58
C ILE A 9 4.07 -9.09 -0.40
N GLY A 10 3.90 -9.40 -1.69
CA GLY A 10 3.68 -8.41 -2.73
C GLY A 10 2.43 -7.56 -2.50
N VAL A 11 1.30 -8.18 -2.19
CA VAL A 11 0.05 -7.48 -1.86
C VAL A 11 0.22 -6.60 -0.62
N GLY A 12 0.88 -7.12 0.42
CA GLY A 12 1.14 -6.38 1.65
C GLY A 12 2.00 -5.14 1.41
N LEU A 13 3.15 -5.32 0.79
CA LEU A 13 4.07 -4.22 0.48
C LEU A 13 3.46 -3.21 -0.49
N ALA A 14 2.75 -3.65 -1.54
CA ALA A 14 2.06 -2.74 -2.46
C ALA A 14 0.95 -1.94 -1.77
N SER A 15 0.21 -2.56 -0.85
CA SER A 15 -0.81 -1.86 -0.05
C SER A 15 -0.17 -0.78 0.83
N ILE A 16 0.95 -1.09 1.49
CA ILE A 16 1.69 -0.13 2.30
C ILE A 16 2.30 0.99 1.44
N ALA A 17 2.81 0.66 0.25
CA ALA A 17 3.30 1.63 -0.72
C ALA A 17 2.24 2.66 -1.14
N GLY A 18 0.97 2.22 -1.21
CA GLY A 18 -0.18 3.09 -1.45
C GLY A 18 -0.44 4.11 -0.32
N VAL A 19 0.09 3.89 0.89
CA VAL A 19 0.01 4.84 2.01
C VAL A 19 1.26 5.71 2.09
N ARG A 20 2.44 5.08 1.99
CA ARG A 20 3.78 5.69 2.02
C ARG A 20 4.66 5.12 0.92
N ALA A 21 5.13 5.95 -0.01
CA ALA A 21 5.85 5.46 -1.18
C ALA A 21 7.24 4.90 -0.83
N TYR A 22 8.01 5.65 -0.06
CA TYR A 22 9.45 5.41 0.08
C TYR A 22 9.79 4.46 1.22
N LEU A 23 9.04 4.54 2.32
CA LEU A 23 9.29 3.75 3.53
C LEU A 23 9.32 2.23 3.28
N PRO A 24 8.36 1.61 2.57
CA PRO A 24 8.44 0.18 2.29
C PRO A 24 9.59 -0.18 1.34
N LEU A 25 10.03 0.71 0.44
CA LEU A 25 11.22 0.50 -0.38
C LEU A 25 12.50 0.50 0.48
N VAL A 26 12.60 1.39 1.47
CA VAL A 26 13.70 1.39 2.45
C VAL A 26 13.73 0.07 3.21
N LEU A 27 12.59 -0.41 3.70
CA LEU A 27 12.50 -1.66 4.44
C LEU A 27 12.96 -2.85 3.59
N VAL A 28 12.47 -2.94 2.35
CA VAL A 28 12.88 -4.02 1.42
C VAL A 28 14.37 -3.95 1.10
N GLY A 29 14.89 -2.77 0.77
CA GLY A 29 16.32 -2.58 0.51
C GLY A 29 17.18 -2.96 1.73
N LEU A 30 16.77 -2.55 2.92
CA LEU A 30 17.48 -2.89 4.16
C LEU A 30 17.44 -4.39 4.47
N PHE A 31 16.29 -5.04 4.30
CA PHE A 31 16.16 -6.48 4.51
C PHE A 31 17.00 -7.29 3.53
N ALA A 32 17.00 -6.92 2.24
CA ALA A 32 17.89 -7.50 1.25
C ALA A 32 19.37 -7.27 1.64
N ARG A 33 19.72 -6.06 2.05
CA ARG A 33 21.08 -5.69 2.48
C ARG A 33 21.56 -6.45 3.72
N LEU A 34 20.65 -6.80 4.62
CA LEU A 34 20.91 -7.61 5.81
C LEU A 34 20.90 -9.12 5.52
N GLY A 35 20.67 -9.53 4.27
CA GLY A 35 20.71 -10.93 3.84
C GLY A 35 19.45 -11.72 4.16
N LEU A 36 18.31 -11.08 4.39
CA LEU A 36 17.05 -11.80 4.63
C LEU A 36 16.52 -12.47 3.36
N PHE A 37 16.74 -11.86 2.19
CA PHE A 37 16.36 -12.37 0.87
C PHE A 37 17.19 -11.68 -0.23
N THR A 38 17.04 -12.10 -1.48
CA THR A 38 17.87 -11.62 -2.60
C THR A 38 17.04 -10.97 -3.69
N LEU A 39 17.32 -9.71 -4.00
CA LEU A 39 16.52 -8.98 -4.97
C LEU A 39 16.68 -9.55 -6.40
N PRO A 40 15.58 -9.83 -7.11
CA PRO A 40 15.63 -10.25 -8.50
C PRO A 40 16.06 -9.10 -9.41
N ALA A 41 16.72 -9.41 -10.54
CA ALA A 41 16.97 -8.42 -11.58
C ALA A 41 15.63 -7.99 -12.23
N PRO A 42 15.39 -6.69 -12.52
CA PRO A 42 16.35 -5.57 -12.50
C PRO A 42 16.44 -4.80 -11.18
N PHE A 43 15.81 -5.26 -10.10
CA PHE A 43 15.65 -4.50 -8.85
C PHE A 43 16.83 -4.59 -7.88
N GLY A 44 17.92 -5.28 -8.26
CA GLY A 44 19.09 -5.45 -7.40
C GLY A 44 19.69 -4.14 -6.86
N PHE A 45 19.51 -3.02 -7.56
CA PHE A 45 19.98 -1.71 -7.08
C PHE A 45 19.34 -1.25 -5.76
N LEU A 46 18.21 -1.82 -5.32
CA LEU A 46 17.53 -1.40 -4.09
C LEU A 46 18.31 -1.79 -2.81
N ASP A 47 19.26 -2.73 -2.87
CA ASP A 47 20.10 -3.09 -1.72
C ASP A 47 21.36 -2.22 -1.57
N ASP A 48 21.59 -1.26 -2.47
CA ASP A 48 22.73 -0.37 -2.42
C ASP A 48 22.57 0.69 -1.31
N TRP A 49 23.61 0.90 -0.48
CA TRP A 49 23.55 1.82 0.65
C TRP A 49 23.21 3.27 0.25
N LEU A 50 23.65 3.72 -0.93
CA LEU A 50 23.30 5.05 -1.43
C LEU A 50 21.83 5.13 -1.81
N VAL A 51 21.30 4.09 -2.47
CA VAL A 51 19.88 4.01 -2.84
C VAL A 51 19.00 3.96 -1.59
N ILE A 52 19.34 3.12 -0.62
CA ILE A 52 18.64 3.05 0.68
C ILE A 52 18.70 4.39 1.40
N GLY A 53 19.87 5.05 1.42
CA GLY A 53 20.05 6.37 2.04
C GLY A 53 19.17 7.45 1.40
N VAL A 54 19.14 7.51 0.07
CA VAL A 54 18.28 8.45 -0.67
C VAL A 54 16.80 8.17 -0.40
N LEU A 55 16.38 6.90 -0.46
CA LEU A 55 15.00 6.51 -0.16
C LEU A 55 14.63 6.83 1.30
N ALA A 56 15.54 6.69 2.25
CA ALA A 56 15.32 7.04 3.65
C ALA A 56 15.11 8.56 3.82
N VAL A 57 15.92 9.38 3.16
CA VAL A 57 15.72 10.83 3.14
C VAL A 57 14.38 11.19 2.51
N LEU A 58 14.02 10.57 1.38
CA LEU A 58 12.72 10.78 0.75
C LEU A 58 11.55 10.34 1.64
N ALA A 59 11.69 9.24 2.39
CA ALA A 59 10.69 8.79 3.36
C ALA A 59 10.53 9.78 4.52
N LEU A 60 11.63 10.35 5.03
CA LEU A 60 11.60 11.38 6.05
C LEU A 60 10.95 12.68 5.53
N LEU A 61 11.24 13.06 4.29
CA LEU A 61 10.61 14.22 3.64
C LEU A 61 9.11 13.98 3.40
N GLU A 62 8.73 12.81 2.89
CA GLU A 62 7.33 12.40 2.73
C GLU A 62 6.58 12.50 4.06
N SER A 63 7.15 11.92 5.13
CA SER A 63 6.56 11.95 6.47
C SER A 63 6.51 13.36 7.07
N GLY A 64 7.56 14.16 6.89
CA GLY A 64 7.65 15.51 7.46
C GLY A 64 6.71 16.50 6.78
N LEU A 65 6.65 16.48 5.45
CA LEU A 65 5.86 17.43 4.67
C LEU A 65 4.35 17.16 4.78
N ASP A 66 3.94 15.89 4.86
CA ASP A 66 2.54 15.46 5.02
C ASP A 66 1.93 15.86 6.38
N LYS A 67 2.75 16.30 7.34
CA LYS A 67 2.27 16.83 8.63
C LYS A 67 1.85 18.30 8.55
N ILE A 68 2.12 18.99 7.43
CA ILE A 68 1.82 20.41 7.22
C ILE A 68 0.47 20.53 6.48
N PRO A 69 -0.63 20.93 7.14
CA PRO A 69 -1.97 20.91 6.54
C PRO A 69 -2.10 21.75 5.26
N ALA A 70 -1.32 22.83 5.14
CA ALA A 70 -1.34 23.71 3.98
C ALA A 70 -0.74 23.08 2.71
N LEU A 71 0.20 22.14 2.86
CA LEU A 71 0.86 21.47 1.73
C LEU A 71 0.22 20.13 1.39
N ASP A 72 -0.56 19.60 2.33
CA ASP A 72 -1.08 18.25 2.34
C ASP A 72 -1.77 17.80 1.03
N PRO A 73 -2.72 18.56 0.45
CA PRO A 73 -3.41 18.11 -0.76
C PRO A 73 -2.50 18.06 -2.00
N VAL A 74 -1.56 19.02 -2.09
CA VAL A 74 -0.62 19.11 -3.21
C VAL A 74 0.40 17.98 -3.12
N LEU A 75 0.90 17.71 -1.92
CA LEU A 75 1.84 16.62 -1.68
C LEU A 75 1.19 15.28 -1.97
N ASP A 76 -0.05 15.05 -1.54
CA ASP A 76 -0.76 13.81 -1.83
C ASP A 76 -0.96 13.60 -3.34
N TYR A 77 -1.28 14.67 -4.07
CA TYR A 77 -1.40 14.62 -5.53
C TYR A 77 -0.07 14.24 -6.20
N VAL A 78 1.03 14.88 -5.80
CA VAL A 78 2.38 14.62 -6.35
C VAL A 78 2.89 13.23 -5.97
N GLN A 79 2.56 12.75 -4.78
CA GLN A 79 3.05 11.47 -4.28
C GLN A 79 2.23 10.27 -4.75
N THR A 80 0.95 10.45 -5.10
CA THR A 80 0.10 9.36 -5.62
C THR A 80 0.74 8.56 -6.77
N PRO A 81 1.29 9.16 -7.84
CA PRO A 81 1.97 8.39 -8.90
C PRO A 81 3.22 7.66 -8.37
N LEU A 82 3.95 8.25 -7.42
CA LEU A 82 5.15 7.65 -6.84
C LEU A 82 4.79 6.44 -5.97
N ARG A 83 3.69 6.52 -5.21
CA ARG A 83 3.11 5.40 -4.45
C ARG A 83 2.71 4.24 -5.36
N ILE A 84 2.09 4.53 -6.51
CA ILE A 84 1.72 3.53 -7.52
C ILE A 84 2.97 2.83 -8.07
N VAL A 85 4.00 3.60 -8.45
CA VAL A 85 5.25 3.04 -8.98
C VAL A 85 5.98 2.23 -7.91
N ALA A 86 6.07 2.73 -6.67
CA ALA A 86 6.68 2.00 -5.56
C ALA A 86 5.97 0.66 -5.31
N GLY A 87 4.63 0.66 -5.31
CA GLY A 87 3.85 -0.55 -5.16
C GLY A 87 4.00 -1.55 -6.30
N ALA A 88 4.11 -1.06 -7.54
CA ALA A 88 4.44 -1.89 -8.70
C ALA A 88 5.77 -2.62 -8.49
N VAL A 89 6.83 -1.85 -8.14
CA VAL A 89 8.17 -2.37 -7.90
C VAL A 89 8.17 -3.38 -6.76
N LEU A 90 7.57 -3.06 -5.63
CA LEU A 90 7.55 -3.93 -4.44
C LEU A 90 6.80 -5.24 -4.69
N PHE A 91 5.71 -5.20 -5.45
CA PHE A 91 4.99 -6.41 -5.83
C PHE A 91 5.82 -7.28 -6.78
N ALA A 92 6.45 -6.67 -7.78
CA ALA A 92 7.31 -7.38 -8.72
C ALA A 92 8.51 -8.03 -8.03
N VAL A 93 9.17 -7.31 -7.11
CA VAL A 93 10.26 -7.86 -6.28
C VAL A 93 9.79 -9.11 -5.52
N ALA A 94 8.62 -9.04 -4.88
CA ALA A 94 8.11 -10.16 -4.07
C ALA A 94 7.73 -11.40 -4.89
N VAL A 95 7.14 -11.21 -6.08
CA VAL A 95 6.62 -12.33 -6.90
C VAL A 95 7.68 -12.95 -7.79
N GLN A 96 8.66 -12.18 -8.28
CA GLN A 96 9.75 -12.71 -9.12
C GLN A 96 10.71 -13.62 -8.36
N GLU A 97 10.74 -13.58 -7.03
CA GLU A 97 11.45 -14.59 -6.25
C GLU A 97 10.82 -16.00 -6.38
N GLY A 98 9.59 -16.15 -6.90
CA GLY A 98 8.90 -17.45 -7.00
C GLY A 98 8.25 -17.80 -8.34
N ILE A 99 8.16 -16.88 -9.31
CA ILE A 99 7.48 -17.11 -10.60
C ILE A 99 8.34 -16.54 -11.76
N ASN A 100 8.72 -17.39 -12.72
CA ASN A 100 9.36 -16.99 -13.99
C ASN A 100 8.35 -16.34 -14.96
N ALA A 101 7.73 -15.21 -14.57
CA ALA A 101 6.88 -14.40 -15.43
C ALA A 101 7.59 -13.08 -15.74
N GLY A 102 7.52 -12.61 -17.00
CA GLY A 102 8.06 -11.30 -17.35
C GLY A 102 7.41 -10.22 -16.50
N ALA A 103 8.17 -9.25 -15.99
CA ALA A 103 7.78 -8.31 -14.94
C ALA A 103 6.47 -7.51 -15.15
N ILE A 104 5.94 -7.44 -16.38
CA ILE A 104 4.87 -6.51 -16.75
C ILE A 104 3.54 -6.79 -16.01
N PRO A 105 3.02 -8.03 -15.91
CA PRO A 105 1.77 -8.30 -15.19
C PRO A 105 1.91 -8.06 -13.69
N GLU A 106 3.06 -8.36 -13.10
CA GLU A 106 3.32 -8.17 -11.67
C GLU A 106 3.37 -6.68 -11.32
N LEU A 107 4.07 -5.88 -12.13
CA LEU A 107 4.08 -4.43 -12.02
C LEU A 107 2.66 -3.86 -12.11
N ALA A 108 1.85 -4.35 -13.05
CA ALA A 108 0.47 -3.90 -13.22
C ALA A 108 -0.41 -4.24 -12.00
N VAL A 109 -0.24 -5.43 -11.42
CA VAL A 109 -0.98 -5.83 -10.21
C VAL A 109 -0.54 -4.99 -9.01
N GLY A 110 0.77 -4.82 -8.79
CA GLY A 110 1.29 -3.97 -7.72
C GLY A 110 0.84 -2.51 -7.86
N ALA A 111 0.89 -1.97 -9.07
CA ALA A 111 0.39 -0.63 -9.39
C ALA A 111 -1.11 -0.49 -9.07
N GLY A 112 -1.91 -1.51 -9.43
CA GLY A 112 -3.34 -1.53 -9.15
C GLY A 112 -3.65 -1.56 -7.65
N VAL A 113 -2.95 -2.39 -6.88
CA VAL A 113 -3.12 -2.48 -5.42
C VAL A 113 -2.73 -1.17 -4.75
N ALA A 114 -1.54 -0.64 -5.05
CA ALA A 114 -1.06 0.61 -4.47
C ALA A 114 -1.91 1.81 -4.90
N GLY A 115 -2.34 1.85 -6.16
CA GLY A 115 -3.22 2.89 -6.68
C GLY A 115 -4.59 2.89 -6.01
N LEU A 116 -5.17 1.70 -5.77
CA LEU A 116 -6.42 1.60 -5.02
C LEU A 116 -6.26 2.18 -3.61
N VAL A 117 -5.20 1.80 -2.89
CA VAL A 117 -4.96 2.30 -1.53
C VAL A 117 -4.66 3.81 -1.52
N ALA A 118 -3.86 4.32 -2.46
CA ALA A 118 -3.54 5.74 -2.58
C ALA A 118 -4.80 6.58 -2.85
N VAL A 119 -5.67 6.11 -3.74
CA VAL A 119 -6.96 6.76 -4.00
C VAL A 119 -7.88 6.71 -2.78
N LEU A 120 -7.94 5.56 -2.09
CA LEU A 120 -8.72 5.44 -0.85
C LEU A 120 -8.21 6.40 0.23
N LYS A 121 -6.89 6.57 0.36
CA LYS A 121 -6.29 7.54 1.29
C LYS A 121 -6.79 8.96 1.01
N VAL A 122 -6.79 9.38 -0.26
CA VAL A 122 -7.27 10.71 -0.67
C VAL A 122 -8.78 10.86 -0.41
N ILE A 123 -9.59 9.84 -0.74
CA ILE A 123 -11.05 9.89 -0.57
C ILE A 123 -11.46 9.87 0.91
N LEU A 124 -10.76 9.09 1.73
CA LEU A 124 -11.07 8.90 3.15
C LEU A 124 -10.40 9.95 4.05
N ARG A 125 -9.58 10.85 3.47
CA ARG A 125 -8.93 11.94 4.20
C ARG A 125 -10.00 12.80 4.91
N PRO A 126 -9.90 13.03 6.23
CA PRO A 126 -10.83 13.92 6.92
C PRO A 126 -10.79 15.32 6.31
N SER A 127 -11.95 15.91 6.01
CA SER A 127 -12.01 17.29 5.50
C SER A 127 -11.55 18.27 6.58
N ALA A 128 -11.13 19.48 6.18
CA ALA A 128 -10.73 20.54 7.12
C ALA A 128 -11.83 20.85 8.17
N ASN A 129 -13.10 20.61 7.85
CA ASN A 129 -14.22 20.78 8.78
C ASN A 129 -14.31 19.64 9.83
N ALA A 130 -13.81 18.44 9.50
CA ALA A 130 -13.73 17.30 10.41
C ALA A 130 -12.58 17.43 11.44
N ALA A 131 -11.63 18.36 11.23
CA ALA A 131 -10.61 18.70 12.23
C ALA A 131 -11.23 19.21 13.55
N SER A 132 -12.47 19.74 13.51
CA SER A 132 -13.27 20.09 14.70
C SER A 132 -13.61 18.89 15.60
N VAL A 133 -13.47 17.66 15.11
CA VAL A 133 -13.71 16.39 15.84
C VAL A 133 -12.42 15.89 16.56
N GLY A 134 -11.34 16.68 16.57
CA GLY A 134 -10.18 16.47 17.44
C GLY A 134 -9.08 15.57 16.89
N VAL A 135 -9.18 15.09 15.65
CA VAL A 135 -8.08 14.37 14.99
C VAL A 135 -7.30 15.35 14.12
N SER A 136 -6.05 15.62 14.49
CA SER A 136 -5.16 16.48 13.70
C SER A 136 -4.59 15.74 12.50
N VAL A 137 -4.33 16.47 11.41
CA VAL A 137 -3.66 15.94 10.20
C VAL A 137 -2.30 15.33 10.58
N SER A 138 -1.57 15.97 11.49
CA SER A 138 -0.28 15.49 11.96
C SER A 138 -0.38 14.16 12.72
N PHE A 139 -1.43 13.96 13.53
CA PHE A 139 -1.67 12.67 14.20
C PHE A 139 -2.00 11.57 13.19
N LEU A 140 -2.84 11.86 12.20
CA LEU A 140 -3.18 10.89 11.15
C LEU A 140 -1.93 10.50 10.34
N SER A 141 -1.11 11.48 9.96
CA SER A 141 0.17 11.27 9.28
C SER A 141 1.14 10.40 10.10
N LEU A 142 1.20 10.60 11.43
CA LEU A 142 2.00 9.77 12.33
C LEU A 142 1.46 8.33 12.42
N PHE A 143 0.13 8.18 12.46
CA PHE A 143 -0.50 6.87 12.44
C PHE A 143 -0.20 6.13 11.14
N GLU A 144 -0.23 6.82 10.00
CA GLU A 144 0.16 6.25 8.70
C GLU A 144 1.63 5.83 8.68
N ASP A 145 2.53 6.61 9.29
CA ASP A 145 3.95 6.23 9.42
C ASP A 145 4.11 4.94 10.24
N ALA A 146 3.37 4.83 11.35
CA ALA A 146 3.38 3.63 12.19
C ALA A 146 2.81 2.42 11.45
N VAL A 147 1.70 2.60 10.74
CA VAL A 147 1.09 1.55 9.90
C VAL A 147 2.04 1.14 8.78
N ALA A 148 2.74 2.08 8.16
CA ALA A 148 3.67 1.77 7.07
C ALA A 148 4.92 1.03 7.58
N LEU A 149 5.47 1.44 8.72
CA LEU A 149 6.61 0.74 9.35
C LEU A 149 6.21 -0.67 9.78
N LEU A 150 5.20 -0.79 10.64
CA LEU A 150 4.78 -2.08 11.19
C LEU A 150 4.19 -2.99 10.11
N GLY A 151 3.36 -2.43 9.23
CA GLY A 151 2.74 -3.16 8.13
C GLY A 151 3.75 -3.63 7.11
N GLY A 152 4.78 -2.84 6.79
CA GLY A 152 5.87 -3.26 5.92
C GLY A 152 6.67 -4.43 6.50
N VAL A 153 7.02 -4.36 7.79
CA VAL A 153 7.69 -5.46 8.51
C VAL A 153 6.82 -6.71 8.55
N ILE A 154 5.54 -6.57 8.91
CA ILE A 154 4.58 -7.69 8.97
C ILE A 154 4.37 -8.31 7.57
N ALA A 155 4.32 -7.50 6.52
CA ALA A 155 4.12 -8.00 5.16
C ALA A 155 5.24 -8.96 4.74
N VAL A 156 6.49 -8.67 5.13
CA VAL A 156 7.64 -9.53 4.82
C VAL A 156 7.69 -10.74 5.75
N LEU A 157 7.54 -10.53 7.08
CA LEU A 157 7.74 -11.60 8.06
C LEU A 157 6.54 -12.56 8.20
N VAL A 158 5.33 -12.07 7.94
CA VAL A 158 4.09 -12.85 8.09
C VAL A 158 3.18 -12.65 6.86
N PRO A 159 3.53 -13.24 5.69
CA PRO A 159 2.87 -12.98 4.41
C PRO A 159 1.37 -13.34 4.36
N LEU A 160 0.91 -14.18 5.28
CA LEU A 160 -0.49 -14.58 5.38
C LEU A 160 -1.39 -13.48 5.94
N VAL A 161 -0.85 -12.53 6.73
CA VAL A 161 -1.64 -11.45 7.35
C VAL A 161 -2.21 -10.48 6.30
N PRO A 162 -1.44 -9.95 5.33
CA PRO A 162 -1.98 -9.15 4.24
C PRO A 162 -3.10 -9.86 3.46
N LEU A 163 -2.92 -11.14 3.15
CA LEU A 163 -3.92 -11.93 2.42
C LEU A 163 -5.20 -12.11 3.23
N ALA A 164 -5.08 -12.41 4.52
CA ALA A 164 -6.22 -12.51 5.42
C ALA A 164 -6.97 -11.18 5.52
N LEU A 165 -6.26 -10.05 5.60
CA LEU A 165 -6.86 -8.72 5.59
C LEU A 165 -7.61 -8.44 4.29
N VAL A 166 -7.02 -8.72 3.13
CA VAL A 166 -7.70 -8.55 1.84
C VAL A 166 -8.94 -9.45 1.75
N ALA A 167 -8.84 -10.72 2.14
CA ALA A 167 -9.97 -11.65 2.17
C ALA A 167 -11.09 -11.15 3.09
N PHE A 168 -10.74 -10.63 4.27
CA PHE A 168 -11.68 -10.05 5.23
C PHE A 168 -12.40 -8.83 4.66
N LEU A 169 -11.67 -7.90 4.03
CA LEU A 169 -12.24 -6.71 3.40
C LEU A 169 -13.17 -7.07 2.24
N LEU A 170 -12.79 -8.02 1.38
CA LEU A 170 -13.63 -8.51 0.29
C LEU A 170 -14.90 -9.18 0.83
N PHE A 171 -14.76 -10.06 1.84
CA PHE A 171 -15.90 -10.69 2.49
C PHE A 171 -16.89 -9.65 3.03
N PHE A 172 -16.40 -8.63 3.73
CA PHE A 172 -17.23 -7.57 4.26
C PHE A 172 -17.91 -6.76 3.14
N PHE A 173 -17.17 -6.38 2.11
CA PHE A 173 -17.69 -5.67 0.95
C PHE A 173 -18.82 -6.44 0.25
N PHE A 174 -18.62 -7.73 -0.04
CA PHE A 174 -19.64 -8.59 -0.63
C PHE A 174 -20.85 -8.76 0.29
N ARG A 175 -20.63 -8.86 1.61
CA ARG A 175 -21.72 -8.96 2.59
C ARG A 175 -22.58 -7.71 2.63
N VAL A 176 -21.99 -6.51 2.58
CA VAL A 176 -22.72 -5.24 2.52
C VAL A 176 -23.46 -5.11 1.19
N ARG A 177 -22.81 -5.42 0.06
CA ARG A 177 -23.45 -5.36 -1.27
C ARG A 177 -24.63 -6.32 -1.40
N ARG A 178 -24.51 -7.55 -0.90
CA ARG A 178 -25.63 -8.53 -0.86
C ARG A 178 -26.80 -8.04 -0.01
N ARG A 179 -26.55 -7.31 1.09
CA ARG A 179 -27.62 -6.72 1.91
C ARG A 179 -28.33 -5.56 1.19
N ARG A 180 -27.59 -4.73 0.43
CA ARG A 180 -28.18 -3.63 -0.37
C ARG A 180 -28.99 -4.13 -1.57
N GLY A 181 -28.55 -5.21 -2.24
CA GLY A 181 -29.29 -5.81 -3.36
C GLY A 181 -30.66 -6.38 -2.98
N ARG A 182 -30.87 -6.75 -1.71
CA ARG A 182 -32.18 -7.22 -1.20
C ARG A 182 -33.19 -6.09 -0.97
N LYS A 183 -32.74 -4.83 -0.89
CA LYS A 183 -33.62 -3.68 -0.61
C LYS A 183 -34.37 -3.17 -1.86
N TYR A 184 -33.89 -3.50 -3.06
CA TYR A 184 -34.51 -3.11 -4.35
C TYR A 184 -35.30 -4.25 -5.04
N GLY A 185 -35.27 -5.48 -4.50
CA GLY A 185 -36.04 -6.60 -5.03
C GLY A 185 -37.53 -6.57 -4.71
N GLY A 186 -37.96 -5.75 -3.74
CA GLY A 186 -39.38 -5.65 -3.32
C GLY A 186 -40.22 -4.63 -4.08
N LEU A 187 -39.60 -3.74 -4.87
CA LEU A 187 -40.31 -2.69 -5.62
C LEU A 187 -40.81 -3.17 -6.99
N ARG A 188 -40.45 -4.40 -7.39
CA ARG A 188 -40.86 -5.00 -8.67
C ARG A 188 -42.20 -5.74 -8.60
N ILE A 189 -42.86 -5.75 -7.44
CA ILE A 189 -44.15 -6.44 -7.18
C ILE A 189 -45.32 -5.43 -7.14
N LEU A 190 -45.06 -4.13 -7.35
CA LEU A 190 -46.08 -3.06 -7.34
C LEU A 190 -46.34 -2.48 -8.74
N GLY A 191 -45.76 -3.07 -9.78
CA GLY A 191 -45.84 -2.57 -11.16
C GLY A 191 -46.52 -3.50 -12.17
N ASP A 192 -47.10 -4.62 -11.70
CA ASP A 192 -47.89 -5.54 -12.52
C ASP A 192 -49.37 -5.49 -12.07
#